data_AF-A0A9X3S2D5-F1
#
_entry.id   AF-A0A9X3S2D5-F1
#
_cell.length_a   1.000
_cell.length_b   1.000
_cell.length_c   1.000
_cell.angle_alpha   90.00
_cell.angle_beta   90.00
_cell.angle_gamma   90.00
#
_symmetry.space_group_name_H-M   'P 1'
#
loop_
_entity.id
_entity.type
_entity.pdbx_description
1 polymer ?
#
loop_
_entity_poly.entity_id
_entity_poly.type
_entity_poly.pdbx_seq_one_letter_code
_entity_poly.pdbx_strand_id
1 'polypeptide(L)'
;MNRLVNSTLRRVHPELLFFLGAYLLYIGARWVFAGDPSTARDHAMWIVSLERSLHVEVEESVQHALDGPTVSWLLSNVYMAAQLVVLPGSLFALYRWARPVYRRLRATVLATWMIAVPIHGLWPVAPPRLAGIGITDTVSDQLVSLSGHSTIFYNAFAAVPSLHVGFAFAISIALASALRWRWAKGLALLWGPLVFLAVVATGNHFVFDGAVGLVVTTAGFAVGTLLPRVAHHWTMPRHDLVAA
;
A
#
# COMPACT_ATOMS: atom_id res chain seq x y z
N MET A 1 -39.68 -1.97 9.32
CA MET A 1 -38.31 -1.44 9.55
C MET A 1 -37.21 -2.50 9.74
N ASN A 2 -37.50 -3.80 9.91
CA ASN A 2 -36.47 -4.84 10.17
C ASN A 2 -35.81 -5.52 8.94
N ARG A 3 -36.28 -5.30 7.70
CA ARG A 3 -35.71 -5.98 6.51
C ARG A 3 -34.46 -5.31 5.91
N LEU A 4 -34.29 -4.00 6.11
CA LEU A 4 -33.16 -3.26 5.53
C LEU A 4 -31.86 -3.46 6.33
N VAL A 5 -31.95 -3.59 7.66
CA VAL A 5 -30.79 -3.80 8.55
C VAL A 5 -30.14 -5.19 8.34
N ASN A 6 -30.95 -6.22 8.09
CA ASN A 6 -30.45 -7.59 7.86
C ASN A 6 -29.76 -7.80 6.50
N SER A 7 -29.99 -6.93 5.52
CA SER A 7 -29.38 -7.05 4.19
C SER A 7 -27.91 -6.60 4.16
N THR A 8 -27.52 -5.73 5.10
CA THR A 8 -26.16 -5.18 5.21
C THR A 8 -25.24 -6.13 5.99
N LEU A 9 -25.75 -6.81 7.01
CA LEU A 9 -24.96 -7.72 7.85
C LEU A 9 -24.66 -9.06 7.17
N ARG A 10 -25.54 -9.58 6.31
CA ARG A 10 -25.31 -10.87 5.63
C ARG A 10 -24.27 -10.86 4.50
N ARG A 11 -23.85 -9.68 3.99
CA ARG A 11 -22.87 -9.59 2.89
C ARG A 11 -21.42 -9.40 3.36
N VAL A 12 -21.17 -9.15 4.64
CA VAL A 12 -19.82 -8.85 5.17
C VAL A 12 -19.02 -10.13 5.48
N HIS A 13 -19.70 -11.26 5.69
CA HIS A 13 -19.06 -12.52 6.08
C HIS A 13 -18.10 -13.12 5.05
N PRO A 14 -18.41 -13.17 3.74
CA PRO A 14 -17.52 -13.79 2.75
C PRO A 14 -16.23 -12.98 2.54
N GLU A 15 -16.34 -11.64 2.52
CA GLU A 15 -15.18 -10.75 2.42
C GLU A 15 -14.28 -10.92 3.65
N LEU A 16 -14.84 -10.87 4.86
CA LEU A 16 -14.09 -11.05 6.11
C LEU A 16 -13.46 -12.45 6.24
N LEU A 17 -14.14 -13.50 5.79
CA LEU A 17 -13.60 -14.87 5.76
C LEU A 17 -12.47 -15.02 4.75
N PHE A 18 -12.60 -14.40 3.58
CA PHE A 18 -11.52 -14.35 2.59
C PHE A 18 -10.32 -13.55 3.12
N PHE A 19 -10.56 -12.43 3.83
CA PHE A 19 -9.52 -11.66 4.50
C PHE A 19 -8.84 -12.44 5.61
N LEU A 20 -9.62 -13.13 6.45
CA LEU A 20 -9.09 -13.97 7.51
C LEU A 20 -8.28 -15.12 6.90
N GLY A 21 -8.76 -15.75 5.84
CA GLY A 21 -8.04 -16.81 5.12
C GLY A 21 -6.72 -16.31 4.52
N ALA A 22 -6.72 -15.17 3.84
CA ALA A 22 -5.51 -14.57 3.28
C ALA A 22 -4.53 -14.11 4.37
N TYR A 23 -5.03 -13.59 5.49
CA TYR A 23 -4.21 -13.21 6.64
C TYR A 23 -3.63 -14.42 7.38
N LEU A 24 -4.39 -15.51 7.51
CA LEU A 24 -3.87 -16.75 8.08
C LEU A 24 -2.85 -17.39 7.13
N LEU A 25 -3.07 -17.31 5.81
CA LEU A 25 -2.08 -17.71 4.82
C LEU A 25 -0.82 -16.85 4.90
N TYR A 26 -0.94 -15.53 5.12
CA TYR A 26 0.19 -14.64 5.39
C TYR A 26 0.97 -15.04 6.62
N ILE A 27 0.29 -15.23 7.76
CA ILE A 27 0.94 -15.62 9.00
C ILE A 27 1.64 -16.97 8.80
N GLY A 28 0.98 -17.93 8.16
CA GLY A 28 1.57 -19.23 7.82
C GLY A 28 2.79 -19.09 6.91
N ALA A 29 2.68 -18.31 5.83
CA ALA A 29 3.80 -18.02 4.93
C ALA A 29 4.95 -17.32 5.67
N ARG A 30 4.66 -16.36 6.56
CA ARG A 30 5.69 -15.69 7.37
C ARG A 30 6.41 -16.65 8.32
N TRP A 31 5.71 -17.65 8.86
CA TRP A 31 6.32 -18.67 9.70
C TRP A 31 7.16 -19.67 8.90
N VAL A 32 6.74 -20.00 7.68
CA VAL A 32 7.46 -20.91 6.77
C VAL A 32 8.65 -20.22 6.10
N PHE A 33 8.50 -18.93 5.78
CA PHE A 33 9.45 -18.10 5.05
C PHE A 33 9.95 -16.94 5.91
N ALA A 34 10.19 -17.17 7.21
CA ALA A 34 10.91 -16.21 8.04
C ALA A 34 12.31 -16.03 7.42
N GLY A 35 12.39 -15.06 6.50
CA GLY A 35 13.49 -14.95 5.55
C GLY A 35 14.80 -14.74 6.29
N ASP A 36 15.81 -15.49 5.89
CA ASP A 36 17.17 -15.25 6.35
C ASP A 36 17.56 -13.80 5.98
N PRO A 37 18.01 -12.97 6.95
CA PRO A 37 18.52 -11.64 6.67
C PRO A 37 19.62 -11.59 5.60
N SER A 38 20.31 -12.71 5.32
CA SER A 38 21.25 -12.83 4.20
C SER A 38 20.51 -12.74 2.85
N THR A 39 19.49 -13.57 2.64
CA THR A 39 18.67 -13.61 1.42
C THR A 39 17.99 -12.28 1.14
N ALA A 40 17.48 -11.61 2.19
CA ALA A 40 16.86 -10.29 2.04
C ALA A 40 17.84 -9.23 1.53
N ARG A 41 19.11 -9.30 1.93
CA ARG A 41 20.16 -8.41 1.41
C ARG A 41 20.58 -8.78 0.00
N ASP A 42 20.67 -10.06 -0.34
CA ASP A 42 20.98 -10.50 -1.70
C ASP A 42 19.93 -10.00 -2.70
N HIS A 43 18.64 -10.09 -2.35
CA HIS A 43 17.58 -9.50 -3.17
C HIS A 43 17.69 -7.97 -3.27
N ALA A 44 18.08 -7.28 -2.20
CA ALA A 44 18.31 -5.83 -2.25
C ALA A 44 19.49 -5.48 -3.18
N MET A 45 20.59 -6.24 -3.13
CA MET A 45 21.73 -6.08 -4.03
C MET A 45 21.36 -6.36 -5.49
N TRP A 46 20.48 -7.34 -5.72
CA TRP A 46 19.93 -7.59 -7.05
C TRP A 46 19.14 -6.37 -7.57
N ILE A 47 18.30 -5.75 -6.73
CA ILE A 47 17.57 -4.52 -7.08
C ILE A 47 18.54 -3.39 -7.42
N VAL A 48 19.57 -3.17 -6.59
CA VAL A 48 20.60 -2.16 -6.87
C VAL A 48 21.28 -2.41 -8.21
N SER A 49 21.62 -3.67 -8.53
CA SER A 49 22.22 -4.03 -9.82
C SER A 49 21.30 -3.73 -11.01
N LEU A 50 19.99 -3.94 -10.82
CA LEU A 50 18.97 -3.69 -11.82
C LEU A 50 18.79 -2.17 -12.04
N GLU A 51 18.63 -1.40 -10.97
CA GLU A 51 18.50 0.07 -11.04
C GLU A 51 19.74 0.69 -11.68
N ARG A 52 20.94 0.20 -11.35
CA ARG A 52 22.20 0.59 -12.03
C ARG A 52 22.16 0.31 -13.52
N SER A 53 21.72 -0.88 -13.93
CA SER A 53 21.62 -1.23 -15.36
C SER A 53 20.62 -0.35 -16.12
N LEU A 54 19.59 0.14 -15.42
CA LEU A 54 18.56 1.03 -15.95
C LEU A 54 18.89 2.52 -15.79
N HIS A 55 20.02 2.86 -15.15
CA HIS A 55 20.42 4.23 -14.81
C HIS A 55 19.40 4.97 -13.93
N VAL A 56 18.79 4.25 -12.97
CA VAL A 56 17.79 4.77 -12.00
C VAL A 56 18.36 4.73 -10.57
N GLU A 57 19.67 4.86 -10.42
CA GLU A 57 20.39 4.86 -9.13
C GLU A 57 20.27 6.21 -8.39
N VAL A 58 19.04 6.62 -8.08
CA VAL A 58 18.76 7.97 -7.56
C VAL A 58 18.67 8.03 -6.03
N GLU A 59 18.55 6.91 -5.33
CA GLU A 59 18.32 6.81 -3.89
C GLU A 59 19.35 7.59 -3.09
N GLU A 60 20.63 7.37 -3.36
CA GLU A 60 21.76 8.03 -2.68
C GLU A 60 21.74 9.54 -2.97
N SER A 61 21.53 9.93 -4.23
CA SER A 61 21.47 11.34 -4.64
C SER A 61 20.30 12.09 -3.98
N VAL A 62 19.15 11.43 -3.86
CA VAL A 62 17.93 12.00 -3.27
C VAL A 62 18.10 12.14 -1.77
N GLN A 63 18.67 11.13 -1.11
CA GLN A 63 18.95 11.20 0.32
C GLN A 63 19.96 12.30 0.62
N HIS A 64 21.08 12.39 -0.11
CA HIS A 64 22.06 13.46 0.07
C HIS A 64 21.50 14.85 -0.21
N ALA A 65 20.65 15.01 -1.23
CA ALA A 65 20.02 16.30 -1.49
C ALA A 65 19.04 16.75 -0.39
N LEU A 66 18.58 15.82 0.46
CA LEU A 66 17.56 16.03 1.48
C LEU A 66 18.04 15.63 2.90
N ASP A 67 19.36 15.54 3.11
CA ASP A 67 20.00 15.05 4.34
C ASP A 67 19.97 16.03 5.53
N GLY A 68 19.27 17.15 5.39
CA GLY A 68 19.09 18.13 6.47
C GLY A 68 18.23 17.58 7.63
N PRO A 69 18.59 17.82 8.91
CA PRO A 69 17.86 17.29 10.07
C PRO A 69 16.36 17.61 10.06
N THR A 70 15.99 18.84 9.73
CA THR A 70 14.59 19.29 9.65
C THR A 70 13.84 18.62 8.49
N VAL A 71 14.49 18.46 7.34
CA VAL A 71 13.89 17.85 6.14
C VAL A 71 13.67 16.37 6.39
N SER A 72 14.69 15.67 6.90
CA SER A 72 14.60 14.25 7.27
C SER A 72 13.51 14.01 8.31
N TRP A 73 13.43 14.84 9.36
CA TRP A 73 12.33 14.79 10.32
C TRP A 73 10.95 14.96 9.67
N LEU A 74 10.80 15.95 8.78
CA LEU A 74 9.53 16.18 8.09
C LEU A 74 9.14 15.00 7.20
N LEU A 75 10.07 14.46 6.41
CA LEU A 75 9.81 13.34 5.50
C LEU A 75 9.48 12.06 6.26
N SER A 76 10.17 11.77 7.36
CA SER A 76 9.81 10.66 8.25
C SER A 76 8.41 10.82 8.86
N ASN A 77 8.04 12.05 9.26
CA ASN A 77 6.68 12.31 9.74
C ASN A 77 5.63 12.21 8.64
N VAL A 78 5.92 12.62 7.41
CA VAL A 78 5.05 12.43 6.25
C VAL A 78 4.82 10.94 5.99
N TYR A 79 5.90 10.14 6.02
CA TYR A 79 5.82 8.69 5.89
C TYR A 79 4.93 8.08 6.98
N MET A 80 5.08 8.51 8.24
CA MET A 80 4.24 8.02 9.34
C MET A 80 2.79 8.48 9.24
N ALA A 81 2.56 9.74 8.89
CA ALA A 81 1.23 10.30 8.69
C ALA A 81 0.49 9.57 7.57
N ALA A 82 1.19 9.11 6.52
CA ALA A 82 0.57 8.42 5.40
C ALA A 82 -0.24 7.19 5.82
N GLN A 83 0.35 6.35 6.69
CA GLN A 83 -0.28 5.11 7.12
C GLN A 83 -1.17 5.30 8.35
N LEU A 84 -0.79 6.15 9.30
CA LEU A 84 -1.49 6.26 10.59
C LEU A 84 -2.66 7.25 10.54
N VAL A 85 -2.60 8.25 9.67
CA VAL A 85 -3.55 9.36 9.65
C VAL A 85 -4.25 9.46 8.30
N VAL A 86 -3.51 9.56 7.21
CA VAL A 86 -4.08 9.89 5.89
C VAL A 86 -4.85 8.72 5.31
N LEU A 87 -4.34 7.48 5.39
CA LEU A 87 -5.08 6.30 4.95
C LEU A 87 -6.44 6.13 5.68
N PRO A 88 -6.50 6.00 7.01
CA PRO A 88 -7.78 5.86 7.72
C PRO A 88 -8.66 7.11 7.58
N GLY A 89 -8.05 8.31 7.63
CA GLY A 89 -8.76 9.58 7.48
C GLY A 89 -9.42 9.72 6.10
N SER A 90 -8.73 9.35 5.03
CA SER A 90 -9.27 9.38 3.66
C SER A 90 -10.41 8.38 3.48
N LEU A 91 -10.26 7.16 4.01
CA LEU A 91 -11.34 6.17 4.00
C LEU A 91 -12.57 6.68 4.76
N PHE A 92 -12.38 7.27 5.94
CA PHE A 92 -13.47 7.84 6.73
C PHE A 92 -14.17 9.02 6.04
N ALA A 93 -13.39 9.97 5.51
CA ALA A 93 -13.92 11.14 4.81
C ALA A 93 -14.71 10.74 3.56
N LEU A 94 -14.15 9.85 2.73
CA LEU A 94 -14.83 9.34 1.54
C LEU A 94 -16.06 8.49 1.91
N TYR A 95 -16.03 7.75 3.01
CA TYR A 95 -17.21 7.03 3.51
C TYR A 95 -18.36 7.99 3.86
N ARG A 96 -18.03 9.15 4.39
CA ARG A 96 -18.97 10.18 4.80
C ARG A 96 -19.52 10.99 3.62
N TRP A 97 -18.69 11.34 2.64
CA TRP A 97 -19.08 12.33 1.61
C TRP A 97 -19.09 11.78 0.18
N ALA A 98 -18.48 10.63 -0.10
CA ALA A 98 -18.34 10.08 -1.45
C ALA A 98 -18.38 8.53 -1.45
N ARG A 99 -19.50 7.95 -0.95
CA ARG A 99 -19.70 6.50 -0.79
C ARG A 99 -19.24 5.65 -2.01
N PRO A 100 -19.53 6.00 -3.28
CA PRO A 100 -19.07 5.21 -4.43
C PRO A 100 -17.55 5.23 -4.63
N VAL A 101 -16.88 6.33 -4.27
CA VAL A 101 -15.42 6.45 -4.32
C VAL A 101 -14.80 5.66 -3.17
N TYR A 102 -15.36 5.77 -1.97
CA TYR A 102 -14.95 4.97 -0.81
C TYR A 102 -14.97 3.46 -1.10
N ARG A 103 -16.05 2.93 -1.68
CA ARG A 103 -16.14 1.50 -1.99
C ARG A 103 -15.03 1.04 -2.93
N ARG A 104 -14.70 1.85 -3.93
CA ARG A 104 -13.61 1.59 -4.88
C ARG A 104 -12.25 1.63 -4.18
N LEU A 105 -11.96 2.68 -3.43
CA LEU A 105 -10.70 2.80 -2.69
C LEU A 105 -10.53 1.66 -1.68
N ARG A 106 -11.57 1.33 -0.90
CA ARG A 106 -11.56 0.20 0.03
C ARG A 106 -11.23 -1.10 -0.71
N ALA A 107 -11.92 -1.40 -1.81
CA ALA A 107 -11.69 -2.62 -2.57
C ALA A 107 -10.26 -2.67 -3.14
N THR A 108 -9.76 -1.55 -3.67
CA THR A 108 -8.37 -1.42 -4.15
C THR A 108 -7.38 -1.69 -3.04
N VAL A 109 -7.48 -1.01 -1.89
CA VAL A 109 -6.56 -1.18 -0.76
C VAL A 109 -6.54 -2.63 -0.29
N LEU A 110 -7.72 -3.24 -0.13
CA LEU A 110 -7.86 -4.62 0.31
C LEU A 110 -7.27 -5.61 -0.72
N ALA A 111 -7.62 -5.48 -2.00
CA ALA A 111 -7.09 -6.37 -3.05
C ALA A 111 -5.57 -6.21 -3.23
N THR A 112 -5.06 -4.98 -3.17
CA THR A 112 -3.62 -4.67 -3.21
C THR A 112 -2.90 -5.36 -2.06
N TRP A 113 -3.44 -5.25 -0.84
CA TRP A 113 -2.87 -5.89 0.34
C TRP A 113 -2.81 -7.42 0.17
N MET A 114 -3.88 -8.02 -0.37
CA MET A 114 -3.95 -9.46 -0.63
C MET A 114 -2.96 -9.96 -1.68
N ILE A 115 -2.58 -9.11 -2.65
CA ILE A 115 -1.55 -9.44 -3.65
C ILE A 115 -0.15 -9.23 -3.08
N ALA A 116 0.06 -8.16 -2.32
CA ALA A 116 1.36 -7.81 -1.75
C ALA A 116 1.83 -8.80 -0.68
N VAL A 117 0.90 -9.26 0.15
CA VAL A 117 1.16 -10.13 1.30
C VAL A 117 1.90 -11.43 0.94
N PRO A 118 1.50 -12.20 -0.09
CA PRO A 118 2.27 -13.36 -0.53
C PRO A 118 3.64 -12.99 -1.11
N ILE A 119 3.75 -11.85 -1.80
CA ILE A 119 5.03 -11.37 -2.36
C ILE A 119 6.02 -11.07 -1.22
N HIS A 120 5.57 -10.41 -0.14
CA HIS A 120 6.40 -10.15 1.05
C HIS A 120 6.93 -11.44 1.71
N GLY A 121 6.16 -12.53 1.66
CA GLY A 121 6.57 -13.83 2.19
C GLY A 121 7.53 -14.58 1.27
N LEU A 122 7.29 -14.54 -0.05
CA LEU A 122 8.06 -15.30 -1.04
C LEU A 122 9.36 -14.60 -1.48
N TRP A 123 9.41 -13.27 -1.38
CA TRP A 123 10.52 -12.44 -1.84
C TRP A 123 10.87 -11.37 -0.79
N PRO A 124 11.48 -11.76 0.34
CA PRO A 124 11.90 -10.79 1.35
C PRO A 124 12.99 -9.88 0.79
N VAL A 125 12.92 -8.58 1.05
CA VAL A 125 13.88 -7.58 0.56
C VAL A 125 14.26 -6.65 1.70
N ALA A 126 15.56 -6.51 1.94
CA ALA A 126 16.07 -5.53 2.88
C ALA A 126 15.89 -4.12 2.30
N PRO A 127 15.32 -3.17 3.06
CA PRO A 127 15.21 -1.80 2.61
C PRO A 127 16.60 -1.15 2.46
N PRO A 128 16.73 -0.04 1.69
CA PRO A 128 18.02 0.59 1.39
C PRO A 128 18.90 0.85 2.63
N ARG A 129 18.29 1.33 3.72
CA ARG A 129 18.99 1.58 5.01
C ARG A 129 19.56 0.33 5.70
N LEU A 130 19.04 -0.86 5.40
CA LEU A 130 19.48 -2.15 5.97
C LEU A 130 20.28 -3.01 4.97
N ALA A 131 20.40 -2.56 3.72
CA ALA A 131 21.07 -3.28 2.65
C ALA A 131 22.61 -3.16 2.68
N GLY A 132 23.17 -2.26 3.50
CA GLY A 132 24.63 -2.07 3.62
C GLY A 132 25.25 -1.28 2.45
N ILE A 133 24.45 -0.48 1.75
CA ILE A 133 24.83 0.25 0.52
C ILE A 133 25.20 1.72 0.75
N GLY A 134 25.57 2.10 1.98
CA GLY A 134 26.00 3.48 2.29
C GLY A 134 24.86 4.49 2.52
N ILE A 135 23.60 4.05 2.48
CA ILE A 135 22.43 4.88 2.80
C ILE A 135 22.26 4.98 4.32
N THR A 136 22.13 6.21 4.81
CA THR A 136 22.02 6.52 6.24
C THR A 136 20.66 6.11 6.78
N ASP A 137 20.64 5.50 7.97
CA ASP A 137 19.42 5.13 8.67
C ASP A 137 18.82 6.33 9.40
N THR A 138 18.03 7.12 8.68
CA THR A 138 17.36 8.32 9.21
C THR A 138 16.13 8.01 10.07
N VAL A 139 15.72 6.74 10.13
CA VAL A 139 14.43 6.32 10.69
C VAL A 139 14.63 5.57 12.01
N SER A 140 15.72 4.81 12.18
CA SER A 140 15.98 4.09 13.43
C SER A 140 16.12 5.00 14.65
N ASP A 141 16.68 6.20 14.51
CA ASP A 141 16.75 7.17 15.63
C ASP A 141 15.36 7.68 16.08
N GLN A 142 14.37 7.70 15.18
CA GLN A 142 13.00 8.16 15.46
C GLN A 142 12.05 7.00 15.81
N LEU A 143 12.27 5.83 15.21
CA LEU A 143 11.51 4.62 15.52
C LEU A 143 11.80 4.16 16.94
N VAL A 144 13.05 4.18 17.41
CA VAL A 144 13.39 3.83 18.81
C VAL A 144 12.63 4.71 19.83
N SER A 145 12.27 5.95 19.46
CA SER A 145 11.44 6.85 20.27
C SER A 145 9.94 6.52 20.27
N LEU A 146 9.42 5.79 19.27
CA LEU A 146 7.98 5.51 19.09
C LEU A 146 7.64 4.01 19.16
N SER A 147 8.60 3.12 18.99
CA SER A 147 8.41 1.68 18.78
C SER A 147 8.48 0.84 20.06
N GLY A 148 8.25 1.44 21.23
CA GLY A 148 8.17 0.69 22.48
C GLY A 148 7.22 -0.53 22.41
N HIS A 149 6.18 -0.52 21.57
CA HIS A 149 5.14 -1.58 21.61
C HIS A 149 4.36 -1.86 20.30
N SER A 150 4.93 -1.74 19.09
CA SER A 150 4.18 -2.07 17.85
C SER A 150 4.92 -2.92 16.82
N THR A 151 5.48 -4.05 17.27
CA THR A 151 6.14 -5.09 16.44
C THR A 151 5.18 -5.96 15.62
N ILE A 152 3.87 -5.72 15.69
CA ILE A 152 2.85 -6.59 15.07
C ILE A 152 2.60 -6.24 13.59
N PHE A 153 2.83 -4.97 13.18
CA PHE A 153 2.61 -4.50 11.81
C PHE A 153 3.89 -4.26 11.00
N TYR A 154 5.06 -4.39 11.62
CA TYR A 154 6.35 -4.07 11.00
C TYR A 154 7.08 -5.36 10.64
N ASN A 155 7.15 -5.70 9.35
CA ASN A 155 8.12 -6.67 8.84
C ASN A 155 9.31 -5.88 8.27
N ALA A 156 10.45 -5.95 8.95
CA ALA A 156 11.65 -5.17 8.61
C ALA A 156 12.22 -5.50 7.21
N PHE A 157 11.86 -6.65 6.63
CA PHE A 157 12.35 -7.15 5.33
C PHE A 157 11.24 -7.27 4.27
N ALA A 158 10.17 -6.48 4.37
CA ALA A 158 9.05 -6.48 3.43
C ALA A 158 9.04 -5.22 2.54
N ALA A 159 10.18 -4.91 1.91
CA ALA A 159 10.30 -3.69 1.11
C ALA A 159 9.50 -3.76 -0.22
N VAL A 160 9.48 -4.93 -0.90
CA VAL A 160 8.78 -5.11 -2.19
C VAL A 160 7.51 -5.94 -2.04
N PRO A 161 6.33 -5.45 -2.48
CA PRO A 161 6.05 -4.12 -3.04
C PRO A 161 5.85 -3.06 -1.96
N SER A 162 6.10 -1.79 -2.29
CA SER A 162 5.81 -0.68 -1.38
C SER A 162 4.30 -0.39 -1.31
N LEU A 163 3.67 -0.87 -0.24
CA LEU A 163 2.25 -0.60 0.04
C LEU A 163 2.00 0.88 0.35
N HIS A 164 2.94 1.59 0.95
CA HIS A 164 2.82 3.03 1.25
C HIS A 164 2.67 3.84 -0.02
N VAL A 165 3.54 3.61 -1.00
CA VAL A 165 3.49 4.28 -2.30
C VAL A 165 2.20 3.93 -3.01
N GLY A 166 1.89 2.63 -3.10
CA GLY A 166 0.66 2.15 -3.71
C GLY A 166 -0.60 2.81 -3.15
N PHE A 167 -0.78 2.75 -1.82
CA PHE A 167 -1.93 3.35 -1.15
C PHE A 167 -1.96 4.87 -1.26
N ALA A 168 -0.82 5.55 -1.17
CA ALA A 168 -0.76 7.00 -1.33
C ALA A 168 -1.27 7.45 -2.71
N PHE A 169 -0.86 6.76 -3.78
CA PHE A 169 -1.37 7.04 -5.12
C PHE A 169 -2.86 6.70 -5.28
N ALA A 170 -3.31 5.57 -4.73
CA ALA A 170 -4.74 5.22 -4.74
C ALA A 170 -5.59 6.27 -4.01
N ILE A 171 -5.13 6.76 -2.85
CA ILE A 171 -5.76 7.83 -2.08
C ILE A 171 -5.77 9.14 -2.89
N SER A 172 -4.63 9.52 -3.48
CA SER A 172 -4.51 10.70 -4.33
C SER A 172 -5.57 10.75 -5.43
N ILE A 173 -5.69 9.65 -6.19
CA ILE A 173 -6.64 9.52 -7.28
C ILE A 173 -8.08 9.53 -6.74
N ALA A 174 -8.34 8.79 -5.65
CA ALA A 174 -9.67 8.73 -5.04
C ALA A 174 -10.14 10.11 -4.56
N LEU A 175 -9.32 10.83 -3.80
CA LEU A 175 -9.64 12.18 -3.33
C LEU A 175 -9.81 13.15 -4.50
N ALA A 176 -8.89 13.16 -5.47
CA ALA A 176 -9.00 14.02 -6.64
C ALA A 176 -10.29 13.74 -7.46
N SER A 177 -10.76 12.50 -7.49
CA SER A 177 -12.03 12.14 -8.15
C SER A 177 -13.27 12.63 -7.41
N ALA A 178 -13.18 12.82 -6.09
CA ALA A 178 -14.29 13.24 -5.24
C ALA A 178 -14.36 14.77 -5.04
N LEU A 179 -13.25 15.48 -5.23
CA LEU A 179 -13.16 16.92 -5.03
C LEU A 179 -13.71 17.71 -6.23
N ARG A 180 -14.34 18.87 -5.98
CA ARG A 180 -14.84 19.78 -7.04
C ARG A 180 -13.78 20.72 -7.60
N TRP A 181 -12.95 21.29 -6.72
CA TRP A 181 -12.06 22.39 -7.05
C TRP A 181 -10.75 21.92 -7.68
N ARG A 182 -10.34 22.54 -8.79
CA ARG A 182 -9.14 22.14 -9.56
C ARG A 182 -7.87 22.19 -8.70
N TRP A 183 -7.71 23.23 -7.88
CA TRP A 183 -6.56 23.34 -6.97
C TRP A 183 -6.54 22.21 -5.93
N ALA A 184 -7.70 21.85 -5.37
CA ALA A 184 -7.82 20.78 -4.39
C ALA A 184 -7.51 19.40 -5.00
N LYS A 185 -7.88 19.19 -6.28
CA LYS A 185 -7.45 18.01 -7.04
C LYS A 185 -5.94 17.97 -7.22
N GLY A 186 -5.31 19.10 -7.54
CA GLY A 186 -3.87 19.23 -7.63
C GLY A 186 -3.18 18.82 -6.32
N LEU A 187 -3.62 19.37 -5.19
CA LEU A 187 -3.09 19.01 -3.86
C LEU A 187 -3.29 17.52 -3.54
N ALA A 188 -4.46 16.97 -3.85
CA ALA A 188 -4.71 15.54 -3.66
C ALA A 188 -3.76 14.67 -4.51
N LEU A 189 -3.50 15.05 -5.76
CA LEU A 189 -2.60 14.33 -6.65
C LEU A 189 -1.12 14.46 -6.27
N LEU A 190 -0.73 15.54 -5.57
CA LEU A 190 0.64 15.70 -5.06
C LEU A 190 0.97 14.78 -3.87
N TRP A 191 -0.06 14.24 -3.19
CA TRP A 191 0.15 13.39 -2.02
C TRP A 191 0.95 12.11 -2.33
N GLY A 192 0.60 11.39 -3.40
CA GLY A 192 1.33 10.18 -3.84
C GLY A 192 2.81 10.44 -4.12
N PRO A 193 3.17 11.42 -4.97
CA PRO A 193 4.56 11.82 -5.21
C PRO A 193 5.30 12.26 -3.94
N LEU A 194 4.64 12.98 -3.03
CA LEU A 194 5.24 13.39 -1.75
C LEU A 194 5.59 12.18 -0.87
N VAL A 195 4.69 11.20 -0.77
CA VAL A 195 4.96 9.96 -0.01
C VAL A 195 6.05 9.14 -0.68
N PHE A 196 6.07 9.06 -2.01
CA PHE A 196 7.13 8.38 -2.76
C PHE A 196 8.50 9.01 -2.50
N LEU A 197 8.60 10.34 -2.59
CA LEU A 197 9.82 11.07 -2.23
C LEU A 197 10.23 10.80 -0.79
N ALA A 198 9.27 10.85 0.15
CA ALA A 198 9.55 10.62 1.57
C ALA A 198 10.14 9.23 1.82
N VAL A 199 9.60 8.17 1.21
CA VAL A 199 10.13 6.80 1.44
C VAL A 199 11.48 6.55 0.79
N VAL A 200 11.76 7.18 -0.35
CA VAL A 200 13.08 7.08 -1.01
C VAL A 200 14.13 7.87 -0.23
N ALA A 201 13.84 9.13 0.10
CA ALA A 201 14.77 10.00 0.84
C ALA A 201 15.10 9.47 2.24
N THR A 202 14.14 8.81 2.90
CA THR A 202 14.34 8.20 4.23
C THR A 202 14.98 6.80 4.17
N GLY A 203 15.34 6.30 2.98
CA GLY A 203 15.93 4.96 2.82
C GLY A 203 14.98 3.83 3.21
N ASN A 204 13.67 4.07 3.16
CA ASN A 204 12.65 3.07 3.44
C ASN A 204 12.39 2.15 2.26
N HIS A 205 12.52 2.66 1.04
CA HIS A 205 12.21 1.93 -0.19
C HIS A 205 13.16 2.34 -1.33
N PHE A 206 13.49 1.37 -2.17
CA PHE A 206 14.04 1.63 -3.50
C PHE A 206 12.98 2.23 -4.43
N VAL A 207 13.40 2.90 -5.50
CA VAL A 207 12.49 3.33 -6.58
C VAL A 207 11.77 2.11 -7.16
N PHE A 208 12.47 0.98 -7.31
CA PHE A 208 11.91 -0.30 -7.70
C PHE A 208 10.72 -0.71 -6.81
N ASP A 209 10.85 -0.64 -5.49
CA ASP A 209 9.78 -1.01 -4.56
C ASP A 209 8.51 -0.18 -4.81
N GLY A 210 8.68 1.12 -5.06
CA GLY A 210 7.60 2.03 -5.39
C GLY A 210 6.95 1.71 -6.73
N ALA A 211 7.75 1.42 -7.75
CA ALA A 211 7.26 1.02 -9.07
C ALA A 211 6.43 -0.27 -8.98
N VAL A 212 6.94 -1.31 -8.30
CA VAL A 212 6.18 -2.55 -8.07
C VAL A 212 4.94 -2.27 -7.21
N GLY A 213 5.03 -1.38 -6.22
CA GLY A 213 3.88 -0.90 -5.44
C GLY A 213 2.75 -0.32 -6.30
N LEU A 214 3.08 0.52 -7.29
CA LEU A 214 2.12 1.07 -8.25
C LEU A 214 1.51 0.00 -9.16
N VAL A 215 2.32 -0.96 -9.63
CA VAL A 215 1.84 -2.08 -10.44
C VAL A 215 0.86 -2.95 -9.65
N VAL A 216 1.23 -3.35 -8.43
CA VAL A 216 0.40 -4.17 -7.54
C VAL A 216 -0.88 -3.43 -7.15
N THR A 217 -0.82 -2.12 -6.94
CA THR A 217 -2.01 -1.31 -6.64
C THR A 217 -2.93 -1.17 -7.84
N THR A 218 -2.38 -1.00 -9.04
CA THR A 218 -3.16 -0.99 -10.28
C THR A 218 -3.87 -2.32 -10.49
N ALA A 219 -3.18 -3.44 -10.26
CA ALA A 219 -3.77 -4.77 -10.28
C ALA A 219 -4.87 -4.90 -9.21
N GLY A 220 -4.62 -4.43 -7.99
CA GLY A 220 -5.61 -4.39 -6.91
C GLY A 220 -6.84 -3.55 -7.27
N PHE A 221 -6.68 -2.43 -7.97
CA PHE A 221 -7.79 -1.64 -8.50
C PHE A 221 -8.58 -2.40 -9.57
N ALA A 222 -7.91 -3.05 -10.52
CA ALA A 222 -8.57 -3.86 -11.54
C ALA A 222 -9.38 -4.99 -10.89
N VAL A 223 -8.77 -5.77 -10.00
CA VAL A 223 -9.43 -6.85 -9.22
C VAL A 223 -10.61 -6.30 -8.43
N GLY A 224 -10.40 -5.23 -7.64
CA GLY A 224 -11.41 -4.65 -6.76
C GLY A 224 -12.59 -3.99 -7.48
N THR A 225 -12.41 -3.56 -8.74
CA THR A 225 -13.48 -2.93 -9.53
C THR A 225 -14.17 -3.88 -10.51
N LEU A 226 -13.49 -4.93 -10.97
CA LEU A 226 -14.01 -5.86 -11.98
C LEU A 226 -14.74 -7.07 -11.36
N LEU A 227 -14.22 -7.67 -10.27
CA LEU A 227 -14.86 -8.84 -9.65
C LEU A 227 -16.31 -8.62 -9.20
N PRO A 228 -16.66 -7.48 -8.56
CA PRO A 228 -18.04 -7.23 -8.16
C PRO A 228 -19.00 -7.06 -9.35
N ARG A 229 -18.51 -6.59 -10.50
CA ARG A 229 -19.32 -6.41 -11.72
C ARG A 229 -19.65 -7.74 -12.38
N VAL A 230 -18.68 -8.65 -12.42
CA VAL A 230 -18.86 -10.00 -12.97
C VAL A 230 -19.83 -10.80 -12.09
N ALA A 231 -19.63 -10.82 -10.77
CA ALA A 231 -20.51 -11.55 -9.84
C ALA A 231 -21.99 -11.11 -9.92
N HIS A 232 -22.24 -9.81 -10.13
CA HIS A 232 -23.61 -9.28 -10.26
C HIS A 232 -24.30 -9.66 -11.58
N HIS A 233 -23.53 -10.03 -12.61
CA HIS A 233 -24.05 -10.45 -13.92
C HIS A 233 -24.52 -11.92 -13.90
N TRP A 234 -23.96 -12.76 -13.02
CA TRP A 234 -24.35 -14.17 -12.87
C TRP A 234 -25.55 -14.38 -11.94
N THR A 235 -25.95 -13.38 -11.14
CA THR A 235 -27.04 -13.50 -10.15
C THR A 235 -28.40 -12.96 -10.62
N MET A 236 -28.54 -12.53 -11.87
CA MET A 236 -29.86 -12.15 -12.41
C MET A 236 -30.51 -13.41 -12.99
N PRO A 237 -31.64 -13.89 -12.42
CA PRO A 237 -32.42 -14.93 -13.09
C PRO A 237 -32.90 -14.37 -14.43
N ARG A 238 -32.53 -15.01 -15.54
CA ARG A 238 -33.23 -14.83 -16.82
C ARG A 238 -34.60 -15.49 -16.69
N HIS A 239 -35.53 -14.85 -16.00
CA HIS A 239 -36.94 -15.21 -16.04
C HIS A 239 -37.71 -14.02 -16.56
N ASP A 240 -37.61 -13.78 -17.87
CA ASP A 240 -38.54 -12.93 -18.65
C ASP A 240 -38.33 -13.24 -20.14
N LEU A 241 -38.52 -14.49 -20.55
CA LEU A 241 -38.82 -14.88 -21.92
C LEU A 241 -39.58 -16.21 -21.86
N VAL A 242 -40.91 -16.14 -21.76
CA VAL A 242 -41.94 -16.99 -22.38
C VAL A 242 -43.27 -16.49 -21.79
N ALA A 243 -43.80 -15.44 -22.41
CA ALA A 243 -45.23 -15.22 -22.50
C ALA A 243 -45.56 -15.37 -23.99
N ALA A 244 -45.98 -16.58 -24.37
CA ALA A 244 -46.73 -16.91 -25.58
C ALA A 244 -47.23 -18.35 -25.43
#